data_AF-A0A961RUI0-F1
#
_entry.id   AF-A0A961RUI0-F1
#
_cell.length_a   1.000
_cell.length_b   1.000
_cell.length_c   1.000
_cell.angle_alpha   90.00
_cell.angle_beta   90.00
_cell.angle_gamma   90.00
#
_symmetry.space_group_name_H-M   'P 1'
#
loop_
_entity.id
_entity.type
_entity.pdbx_description
1 polymer ?
#
loop_
_entity_poly.entity_id
_entity_poly.type
_entity_poly.pdbx_seq_one_letter_code
_entity_poly.pdbx_strand_id
1 'polypeptide(L)'
;MNIVIESARRAAGQLFAPEFRSVLWKSLGLTILLLLVAWIALEAVISTFLTPFLGPWPWLATALVWLMGTGMFIGAIFLVAPVSAMFAGVFLDDVALAVEQRNYPGDRPGTPMAMMPSIWLAVKFTVLVVAANL
;
A
#
# COMPACT_ATOMS: atom_id res chain seq x y z
N MET A 1 30.69 5.87 -12.72
CA MET A 1 29.55 4.95 -12.53
C MET A 1 28.47 5.73 -11.80
N ASN A 2 27.27 5.80 -12.36
CA ASN A 2 26.30 6.89 -12.23
C ASN A 2 25.91 7.23 -10.78
N ILE A 3 25.87 8.54 -10.46
CA ILE A 3 25.50 9.13 -9.16
C ILE A 3 24.21 8.50 -8.60
N VAL A 4 23.26 8.16 -9.48
CA VAL A 4 22.00 7.47 -9.16
C VAL A 4 22.22 6.10 -8.47
N ILE A 5 23.19 5.30 -8.93
CA ILE A 5 23.47 3.96 -8.40
C ILE A 5 24.13 4.05 -7.01
N GLU A 6 25.05 5.00 -6.83
CA GLU A 6 25.70 5.27 -5.54
C GLU A 6 24.67 5.75 -4.50
N SER A 7 23.79 6.68 -4.89
CA SER A 7 22.70 7.17 -4.03
C SER A 7 21.72 6.05 -3.66
N ALA A 8 21.32 5.22 -4.63
CA ALA A 8 20.44 4.08 -4.38
C ALA A 8 21.09 3.06 -3.41
N ARG A 9 22.39 2.79 -3.56
CA ARG A 9 23.13 1.88 -2.66
C ARG A 9 23.22 2.43 -1.24
N ARG A 10 23.49 3.73 -1.08
CA ARG A 10 23.52 4.40 0.24
C ARG A 10 22.14 4.39 0.90
N ALA A 11 21.09 4.68 0.13
CA ALA A 11 19.71 4.59 0.60
C ALA A 11 19.35 3.16 1.03
N ALA A 12 19.75 2.14 0.25
CA ALA A 12 19.53 0.74 0.61
C ALA A 12 20.21 0.35 1.93
N GLY A 13 21.43 0.81 2.17
CA GLY A 13 22.14 0.59 3.45
C GLY A 13 21.49 1.29 4.65
N GLN A 14 20.69 2.33 4.40
CA GLN A 14 20.00 3.10 5.44
C GLN A 14 18.58 2.59 5.74
N LEU A 15 18.05 1.63 4.96
CA LEU A 15 16.70 1.09 5.14
C LEU A 15 16.42 0.60 6.58
N PHE A 16 17.42 0.06 7.26
CA PHE A 16 17.30 -0.46 8.63
C PHE A 16 17.75 0.49 9.73
N ALA A 17 18.12 1.73 9.36
CA ALA A 17 18.52 2.74 10.32
C ALA A 17 17.33 3.06 11.26
N PRO A 18 17.58 3.37 12.54
CA PRO A 18 16.53 3.52 13.55
C PRO A 18 15.47 4.56 13.18
N GLU A 19 15.83 5.57 12.38
CA GLU A 19 14.92 6.63 11.94
C GLU A 19 13.86 6.11 10.95
N PHE A 20 14.21 5.14 10.09
CA PHE A 20 13.31 4.55 9.10
C PHE A 20 12.42 3.43 9.65
N ARG A 21 12.67 2.94 10.86
CA ARG A 21 11.87 1.85 11.46
C ARG A 21 10.40 2.25 11.65
N SER A 22 10.15 3.50 12.04
CA SER A 22 8.78 4.04 12.15
C SER A 22 8.05 3.95 10.81
N VAL A 23 8.73 4.36 9.74
CA VAL A 23 8.24 4.36 8.36
C VAL A 23 8.00 2.92 7.87
N LEU A 24 8.93 2.00 8.15
CA LEU A 24 8.79 0.57 7.84
C LEU A 24 7.56 -0.04 8.54
N TRP A 25 7.40 0.15 9.84
CA TRP A 25 6.26 -0.38 10.60
C TRP A 25 4.93 0.21 10.14
N LYS A 26 4.90 1.51 9.85
CA LYS A 26 3.74 2.20 9.25
C LYS A 26 3.38 1.58 7.88
N SER A 27 4.38 1.32 7.03
CA SER A 27 4.19 0.72 5.69
C SER A 27 3.63 -0.69 5.77
N LEU A 28 4.18 -1.49 6.69
CA LEU A 28 3.79 -2.88 6.90
C LEU A 28 2.38 -2.93 7.49
N GLY A 29 2.09 -2.09 8.48
CA GLY A 29 0.78 -1.96 9.08
C GLY A 29 -0.30 -1.55 8.07
N LEU A 30 -0.03 -0.55 7.23
CA LEU A 30 -0.95 -0.12 6.17
C LEU A 30 -1.19 -1.23 5.14
N THR A 31 -0.14 -1.94 4.74
CA THR A 31 -0.25 -3.06 3.80
C THR A 31 -1.11 -4.18 4.37
N ILE A 32 -0.86 -4.59 5.63
CA ILE A 32 -1.64 -5.61 6.32
C ILE A 32 -3.11 -5.16 6.46
N LEU A 33 -3.35 -3.90 6.83
CA LEU A 33 -4.69 -3.34 6.96
C LEU A 33 -5.46 -3.42 5.63
N LEU A 34 -4.82 -3.02 4.53
CA LEU A 34 -5.46 -3.07 3.20
C LEU A 34 -5.74 -4.51 2.74
N LEU A 35 -4.83 -5.44 3.00
CA LEU A 35 -5.06 -6.87 2.70
C LEU A 35 -6.22 -7.43 3.51
N LEU A 36 -6.33 -7.09 4.79
CA LEU A 36 -7.46 -7.51 5.64
C LEU A 36 -8.78 -6.93 5.16
N VAL A 37 -8.81 -5.64 4.81
CA VAL A 37 -10.02 -4.99 4.27
C VAL A 37 -10.43 -5.65 2.95
N ALA A 38 -9.47 -5.89 2.04
CA ALA A 38 -9.74 -6.57 0.77
C ALA A 38 -10.28 -8.00 0.98
N TRP A 39 -9.69 -8.74 1.93
CA TRP A 39 -10.14 -10.10 2.28
C TRP A 39 -11.57 -10.09 2.81
N ILE A 40 -11.88 -9.23 3.78
CA ILE A 40 -13.22 -9.12 4.38
C ILE A 40 -14.25 -8.69 3.32
N ALA A 41 -13.89 -7.73 2.46
CA ALA A 41 -14.79 -7.27 1.40
C ALA A 41 -15.09 -8.40 0.40
N LEU A 42 -14.07 -9.15 -0.01
CA LEU A 42 -14.23 -10.28 -0.93
C LEU A 42 -15.10 -11.39 -0.30
N GLU A 43 -14.81 -11.77 0.94
CA GLU A 43 -15.59 -12.75 1.69
C GLU A 43 -17.05 -12.30 1.88
N ALA A 44 -17.29 -11.03 2.19
CA ALA A 44 -18.63 -10.47 2.33
C ALA A 44 -19.42 -10.55 1.01
N VAL A 45 -18.79 -10.22 -0.12
CA VAL A 45 -19.43 -10.32 -1.45
C VAL A 45 -19.78 -11.78 -1.75
N ILE A 46 -18.87 -12.71 -1.51
CA ILE A 46 -19.10 -14.12 -1.84
C ILE A 46 -20.16 -14.73 -0.93
N SER A 47 -20.03 -14.53 0.38
CA SER A 47 -20.95 -15.07 1.39
C SER A 47 -22.40 -14.58 1.19
N THR A 48 -22.55 -13.34 0.70
CA THR A 48 -23.87 -12.72 0.50
C THR A 48 -24.45 -13.06 -0.87
N PHE A 49 -23.65 -13.01 -1.94
CA PHE A 49 -24.15 -13.07 -3.31
C PHE A 49 -23.89 -14.39 -4.02
N LEU A 50 -22.93 -15.21 -3.58
CA LEU A 50 -22.51 -16.41 -4.29
C LEU A 50 -22.93 -17.68 -3.56
N THR A 51 -22.61 -17.83 -2.27
CA THR A 51 -22.92 -19.03 -1.46
C THR A 51 -24.38 -19.48 -1.48
N PRO A 52 -25.40 -18.60 -1.47
CA PRO A 52 -26.80 -19.04 -1.55
C PRO A 52 -27.12 -19.86 -2.81
N PHE A 53 -26.37 -19.66 -3.89
CA PHE A 53 -26.57 -20.33 -5.18
C PHE A 53 -25.70 -21.59 -5.34
N LEU A 54 -24.73 -21.82 -4.46
CA LEU A 54 -23.76 -22.92 -4.57
C LEU A 54 -24.23 -24.23 -3.93
N GLY A 55 -25.30 -24.21 -3.13
CA GLY A 55 -25.81 -25.37 -2.40
C GLY A 55 -25.97 -26.67 -3.21
N PRO A 56 -26.46 -26.62 -4.47
CA PRO A 56 -26.60 -27.82 -5.29
C PRO A 56 -25.30 -28.31 -5.97
N TRP A 57 -24.21 -27.54 -5.94
CA TRP A 57 -23.00 -27.77 -6.75
C TRP A 57 -21.72 -27.78 -5.90
N PRO A 58 -21.42 -28.88 -5.17
CA PRO A 58 -20.27 -28.94 -4.25
C PRO A 58 -18.91 -28.71 -4.94
N TRP A 59 -18.76 -29.17 -6.19
CA TRP A 59 -17.53 -28.97 -6.95
C TRP A 59 -17.29 -27.50 -7.31
N LEU A 60 -18.36 -26.72 -7.49
CA LEU A 60 -18.28 -25.29 -7.80
C LEU A 60 -17.83 -24.50 -6.57
N ALA A 61 -18.29 -24.89 -5.37
CA ALA A 61 -17.81 -24.32 -4.12
C ALA A 61 -16.30 -24.55 -3.95
N THR A 62 -15.82 -25.78 -4.20
CA THR A 62 -14.37 -26.08 -4.15
C THR A 62 -13.59 -25.28 -5.19
N ALA A 63 -14.09 -25.18 -6.43
CA ALA A 63 -13.45 -24.40 -7.49
C ALA A 63 -13.34 -22.91 -7.12
N LEU A 64 -14.39 -22.33 -6.51
CA LEU A 64 -14.37 -20.95 -6.05
C LEU A 64 -13.37 -20.72 -4.93
N VAL A 65 -13.22 -21.64 -3.97
CA VAL A 65 -12.18 -21.53 -2.93
C VAL A 65 -10.79 -21.42 -3.56
N TRP A 66 -10.47 -22.27 -4.55
CA TRP A 66 -9.19 -22.21 -5.26
C TRP A 66 -9.05 -20.94 -6.11
N LEU A 67 -10.10 -20.55 -6.83
CA LEU A 67 -10.10 -19.36 -7.67
C LEU A 67 -9.91 -18.10 -6.83
N MET A 68 -10.52 -18.02 -5.65
CA MET A 68 -10.42 -16.88 -4.75
C MET A 68 -9.09 -16.83 -4.04
N GLY A 69 -8.56 -17.97 -3.56
CA GLY A 69 -7.21 -18.02 -3.01
C GLY A 69 -6.17 -17.54 -4.02
N THR A 70 -6.29 -17.99 -5.27
CA THR A 70 -5.41 -17.58 -6.37
C THR A 70 -5.65 -16.13 -6.80
N GLY A 71 -6.91 -15.72 -6.93
CA GLY A 71 -7.34 -14.39 -7.33
C GLY A 71 -6.94 -13.32 -6.31
N MET A 72 -7.01 -13.63 -5.01
CA MET A 72 -6.50 -12.78 -3.95
C MET A 72 -4.99 -12.60 -4.05
N PHE A 73 -4.25 -13.68 -4.36
CA PHE A 73 -2.80 -13.63 -4.54
C PHE A 73 -2.41 -12.74 -5.73
N ILE A 74 -3.12 -12.88 -6.85
CA ILE A 74 -2.93 -12.04 -8.03
C ILE A 74 -3.35 -10.59 -7.71
N GLY A 75 -4.50 -10.39 -7.05
CA GLY A 75 -5.00 -9.08 -6.63
C GLY A 75 -4.02 -8.34 -5.70
N ALA A 76 -3.30 -9.07 -4.85
CA ALA A 76 -2.24 -8.50 -4.01
C ALA A 76 -1.11 -7.86 -4.83
N ILE A 77 -0.79 -8.40 -6.02
CA ILE A 77 0.19 -7.79 -6.94
C ILE A 77 -0.34 -6.45 -7.46
N PHE A 78 -1.62 -6.39 -7.85
CA PHE A 78 -2.26 -5.14 -8.29
C PHE A 78 -2.39 -4.12 -7.16
N LEU A 79 -2.51 -4.56 -5.92
CA LEU A 79 -2.54 -3.70 -4.73
C LEU A 79 -1.21 -2.99 -4.47
N VAL A 80 -0.08 -3.47 -5.00
CA VAL A 80 1.24 -2.84 -4.78
C VAL A 80 1.25 -1.37 -5.23
N ALA A 81 0.69 -1.07 -6.41
CA ALA A 81 0.65 0.29 -6.94
C ALA A 81 -0.17 1.27 -6.06
N PRO A 82 -1.46 1.01 -5.73
CA PRO A 82 -2.25 1.88 -4.88
C PRO A 82 -1.73 1.94 -3.43
N VAL A 83 -1.20 0.83 -2.89
CA VAL A 83 -0.55 0.84 -1.56
C VAL A 83 0.67 1.77 -1.58
N SER A 84 1.53 1.68 -2.60
CA SER A 84 2.71 2.54 -2.73
C SER A 84 2.34 4.02 -2.85
N ALA A 85 1.25 4.32 -3.56
CA ALA A 85 0.76 5.69 -3.72
C ALA A 85 0.13 6.25 -2.43
N MET A 86 -0.66 5.46 -1.70
CA MET A 86 -1.15 5.85 -0.37
C MET A 86 0.01 6.05 0.60
N PHE A 87 1.04 5.20 0.53
CA PHE A 87 2.22 5.32 1.37
C PHE A 87 2.98 6.62 1.09
N ALA A 88 3.22 6.95 -0.19
CA ALA A 88 3.78 8.23 -0.58
C ALA A 88 2.90 9.41 -0.12
N GLY A 89 1.58 9.33 -0.28
CA GLY A 89 0.68 10.40 0.15
C GLY A 89 0.68 10.65 1.66
N VAL A 90 0.80 9.60 2.48
CA VAL A 90 0.70 9.72 3.95
C VAL A 90 2.05 9.96 4.63
N PHE A 91 3.16 9.45 4.08
CA PHE A 91 4.44 9.39 4.79
C PHE A 91 5.60 10.12 4.11
N LEU A 92 5.42 10.65 2.90
CA LEU A 92 6.51 11.32 2.17
C LEU A 92 7.00 12.58 2.89
N ASP A 93 6.11 13.31 3.56
CA ASP A 93 6.45 14.50 4.35
C ASP A 93 7.24 14.14 5.63
N ASP A 94 6.84 13.07 6.34
CA ASP A 94 7.57 12.57 7.52
C ASP A 94 9.00 12.15 7.16
N VAL A 95 9.16 11.46 6.02
CA VAL A 95 10.46 11.03 5.51
C VAL A 95 11.30 12.22 5.07
N ALA A 96 10.70 13.17 4.35
CA ALA A 96 11.39 14.38 3.90
C ALA A 96 11.92 15.17 5.11
N LEU A 97 11.11 15.35 6.16
CA LEU A 97 11.50 16.05 7.37
C LEU A 97 12.69 15.36 8.08
N ALA A 98 12.66 14.02 8.19
CA ALA A 98 13.75 13.25 8.79
C ALA A 98 15.06 13.36 7.99
N VAL A 99 14.97 13.43 6.65
CA VAL A 99 16.13 13.60 5.76
C VAL A 99 16.67 15.04 5.84
N GLU A 100 15.81 16.06 5.85
CA GLU A 100 16.20 17.47 6.00
C GLU A 100 16.97 17.71 7.30
N GLN A 101 16.44 17.24 8.43
CA GLN A 101 17.09 17.41 9.73
C GLN A 101 18.49 16.77 9.80
N ARG A 102 18.71 15.66 9.11
CA ARG A 102 19.98 14.92 9.16
C ARG A 102 21.00 15.41 8.15
N ASN A 103 20.54 15.73 6.93
CA ASN A 103 21.42 15.97 5.79
C ASN A 103 21.50 17.46 5.38
N TYR A 104 20.52 18.28 5.77
CA TYR A 104 20.43 19.70 5.39
C TYR A 104 20.12 20.62 6.59
N PRO A 105 20.92 20.58 7.69
CA PRO A 105 20.63 21.33 8.91
C PRO A 105 20.70 22.87 8.76
N GLY A 106 21.24 23.38 7.65
CA GLY A 106 21.38 24.82 7.37
C GLY A 106 20.27 25.43 6.50
N ASP A 107 19.38 24.61 5.93
CA ASP A 107 18.31 25.09 5.04
C ASP A 107 17.02 25.40 5.80
N ARG A 108 16.15 26.24 5.20
CA ARG A 108 14.86 26.58 5.81
C ARG A 108 13.95 25.34 5.83
N PRO A 109 13.32 24.98 6.97
CA PRO A 109 12.47 23.79 7.06
C PRO A 109 11.32 23.84 6.05
N GLY A 110 11.06 22.71 5.39
CA GLY A 110 9.86 22.55 4.56
C GLY A 110 8.57 22.67 5.37
N THR A 111 7.49 23.17 4.75
CA THR A 111 6.15 23.18 5.35
C THR A 111 5.42 21.88 5.00
N PRO A 112 5.11 21.00 5.98
CA PRO A 112 4.41 19.75 5.70
C PRO A 112 2.97 20.00 5.22
N MET A 113 2.48 19.12 4.34
CA MET A 113 1.09 19.18 3.89
C MET A 113 0.15 18.75 5.02
N ALA A 114 -0.99 19.42 5.15
CA ALA A 114 -1.97 19.04 6.16
C ALA A 114 -2.53 17.63 5.89
N MET A 115 -2.77 16.87 6.96
CA MET A 115 -3.15 15.45 6.89
C MET A 115 -4.48 15.18 6.18
N MET A 116 -5.45 16.09 6.30
CA MET A 116 -6.77 15.88 5.68
C MET A 116 -6.73 16.05 4.15
N PRO A 117 -6.05 17.08 3.60
CA PRO A 117 -5.75 17.14 2.17
C PRO A 117 -4.98 15.93 1.63
N SER A 118 -3.97 15.43 2.36
CA SER A 118 -3.16 14.30 1.89
C SER A 118 -3.95 12.99 1.84
N ILE A 119 -4.82 12.73 2.82
CA ILE A 119 -5.76 11.60 2.81
C ILE A 119 -6.70 11.69 1.59
N TRP A 120 -7.26 12.88 1.32
CA TRP A 120 -8.16 13.08 0.19
C TRP A 120 -7.46 12.85 -1.16
N LEU A 121 -6.21 13.29 -1.30
CA LEU A 121 -5.40 13.07 -2.48
C LEU A 121 -5.07 11.58 -2.66
N ALA A 122 -4.73 10.89 -1.58
CA ALA A 122 -4.47 9.46 -1.58
C ALA A 122 -5.71 8.66 -2.03
N VAL A 123 -6.90 8.98 -1.51
CA VAL A 123 -8.16 8.35 -1.93
C VAL A 123 -8.42 8.58 -3.42
N LYS A 124 -8.29 9.83 -3.91
CA LYS A 124 -8.48 10.15 -5.33
C LYS A 124 -7.52 9.37 -6.23
N PHE A 125 -6.26 9.27 -5.85
CA PHE A 125 -5.26 8.53 -6.62
C PHE A 125 -5.56 7.02 -6.62
N THR A 126 -5.95 6.45 -5.47
CA THR A 126 -6.36 5.05 -5.38
C THR A 126 -7.55 4.77 -6.30
N VAL A 127 -8.59 5.62 -6.29
CA VAL A 127 -9.74 5.49 -7.19
C VAL A 127 -9.31 5.57 -8.65
N LEU A 128 -8.43 6.50 -9.00
CA LEU A 128 -7.91 6.65 -10.36
C LEU A 128 -7.15 5.40 -10.82
N VAL A 129 -6.28 4.85 -9.97
CA VAL A 129 -5.51 3.63 -10.27
C VAL A 129 -6.43 2.43 -10.46
N VAL A 130 -7.43 2.26 -9.58
CA VAL A 130 -8.43 1.18 -9.72
C VAL A 130 -9.19 1.33 -11.04
N ALA A 131 -9.68 2.54 -11.34
CA ALA A 131 -10.41 2.79 -12.58
C ALA A 131 -9.55 2.58 -13.85
N ALA A 132 -8.25 2.88 -13.79
CA ALA A 132 -7.33 2.67 -14.91
C ALA A 132 -6.92 1.20 -15.12
N ASN A 133 -7.12 0.33 -14.11
CA ASN A 133 -6.75 -1.09 -14.15
C ASN A 133 -7.95 -2.04 -14.38
N LEU A 134 -9.17 -1.51 -14.49
CA LEU A 134 -10.40 -2.23 -14.86
C LEU A 134 -10.68 -2.06 -16.36
#